data_AF-A9G7M1-F1
#
_entry.id   AF-A9G7M1-F1
#
_cell.length_a   1.000
_cell.length_b   1.000
_cell.length_c   1.000
_cell.angle_alpha   90.00
_cell.angle_beta   90.00
_cell.angle_gamma   90.00
#
_symmetry.space_group_name_H-M   'P 1'
#
loop_
_entity.id
_entity.type
_entity.pdbx_description
1 polymer ?
#
loop_
_entity_poly.entity_id
_entity_poly.type
_entity_poly.pdbx_seq_one_letter_code
_entity_poly.pdbx_strand_id
1 'polypeptide(L)' 'MNEIAADFSQSRPAISKHLRVLKASRLVTEEKVGRERLYTLRPAPLQKAMAWLEGYRAFWGRNLESLKRYLEDT' A
#
# COMPACT_ATOMS: atom_id res chain seq x y z
N MET A 1 5.27 17.32 8.27
CA MET A 1 5.77 17.29 6.86
C MET A 1 7.29 17.37 6.79
N ASN A 2 7.92 18.32 7.50
CA ASN A 2 9.37 18.52 7.41
C ASN A 2 10.15 17.28 7.88
N GLU A 3 9.73 16.67 8.99
CA GLU A 3 10.30 15.43 9.50
C GLU A 3 10.14 14.29 8.50
N ILE A 4 8.91 14.02 8.02
CA ILE A 4 8.65 13.00 7.01
C ILE A 4 9.56 13.18 5.80
N ALA A 5 9.77 14.40 5.29
CA ALA A 5 10.61 14.61 4.13
C ALA A 5 12.11 14.49 4.42
N ALA A 6 12.55 14.62 5.67
CA ALA A 6 13.94 14.43 6.08
C ALA A 6 14.36 12.95 6.05
N ASP A 7 13.39 12.04 6.21
CA ASP A 7 13.64 10.59 6.22
C ASP A 7 13.81 9.98 4.81
N PHE A 8 13.63 10.77 3.75
CA PHE A 8 13.78 10.31 2.37
C PHE A 8 14.81 11.12 1.60
N SER A 9 15.52 10.46 0.69
CA SER A 9 16.46 11.09 -0.24
C SER A 9 15.76 11.92 -1.34
N GLN A 10 14.44 11.80 -1.46
CA GLN A 10 13.64 12.49 -2.47
C GLN A 10 13.37 13.94 -2.06
N SER A 11 13.17 14.80 -3.06
CA SER A 11 12.90 16.22 -2.79
C SER A 11 11.58 16.43 -2.05
N ARG A 12 11.51 17.51 -1.24
CA ARG A 12 10.28 17.89 -0.51
C ARG A 12 9.04 18.02 -1.42
N PRO A 13 9.13 18.59 -2.64
CA PRO A 13 8.00 18.58 -3.58
C PRO A 13 7.56 17.17 -4.01
N ALA A 14 8.50 16.23 -4.19
CA ALA A 14 8.19 14.84 -4.52
C ALA A 14 7.45 14.15 -3.36
N ILE A 15 7.94 14.30 -2.12
CA ILE A 15 7.27 13.78 -0.93
C ILE A 15 5.88 14.40 -0.76
N SER A 16 5.73 15.71 -0.98
CA SER A 16 4.41 16.38 -0.99
C SER A 16 3.45 15.77 -2.02
N LYS A 17 3.95 15.44 -3.21
CA LYS A 17 3.16 14.77 -4.26
C LYS A 17 2.70 13.38 -3.79
N HIS A 18 3.59 12.59 -3.19
CA HIS A 18 3.24 11.28 -2.63
C HIS A 18 2.18 11.39 -1.53
N LEU A 19 2.36 12.30 -0.56
CA LEU A 19 1.39 12.54 0.51
C LEU A 19 0.02 12.97 -0.03
N ARG A 20 -0.01 13.73 -1.12
CA ARG A 20 -1.27 14.10 -1.78
C ARG A 20 -1.99 12.89 -2.36
N VAL A 21 -1.27 12.00 -3.03
CA VAL A 21 -1.86 10.76 -3.59
C VAL A 21 -2.34 9.85 -2.46
N LEU A 22 -1.54 9.68 -1.40
CA LEU A 22 -1.91 8.87 -0.24
C LEU A 22 -3.13 9.44 0.49
N LYS A 23 -3.25 10.78 0.59
CA LYS A 23 -4.43 11.42 1.16
C LYS A 23 -5.67 11.20 0.27
N ALA A 24 -5.52 11.33 -1.06
CA ALA A 24 -6.60 11.11 -2.01
C ALA A 24 -7.11 9.66 -1.99
N SER A 25 -6.22 8.68 -1.78
CA SER A 25 -6.58 7.27 -1.60
C SER A 25 -7.04 6.93 -0.17
N ARG A 26 -7.13 7.92 0.72
CA ARG A 26 -7.50 7.79 2.14
C ARG A 26 -6.53 6.93 2.96
N LEU A 27 -5.33 6.67 2.45
CA LEU A 27 -4.28 5.92 3.12
C LEU A 27 -3.56 6.74 4.19
N VAL A 28 -3.68 8.06 4.16
CA VAL A 28 -3.24 8.94 5.25
C VAL A 28 -4.30 9.98 5.55
N THR A 29 -4.37 10.41 6.82
CA THR A 29 -5.06 11.64 7.22
C THR A 29 -4.05 12.77 7.42
N GLU A 30 -4.50 14.01 7.22
CA GLU A 30 -3.71 15.21 7.44
C GLU A 30 -4.42 16.07 8.48
N GLU A 31 -3.69 16.51 9.50
CA GLU A 31 -4.15 17.46 10.51
C GLU A 31 -3.20 18.66 10.54
N LYS A 32 -3.77 19.87 10.59
CA LYS A 32 -2.99 21.10 10.72
C LYS A 32 -2.87 21.47 12.19
N VAL A 33 -1.65 21.46 12.71
CA VAL A 33 -1.32 21.85 14.08
C VAL A 33 -0.40 23.07 14.03
N GLY A 34 -0.98 24.25 14.24
CA GLY A 34 -0.26 25.52 14.09
C GLY A 34 0.28 25.73 12.67
N ARG A 35 1.62 25.80 12.53
CA ARG A 35 2.32 25.91 11.23
C ARG A 35 2.64 24.55 10.61
N GLU A 36 2.38 23.46 11.33
CA GLU A 36 2.75 22.12 10.91
C GLU A 36 1.56 21.34 10.34
N ARG A 37 1.90 20.34 9.54
CA ARG A 37 0.97 19.34 9.00
C ARG A 37 1.44 17.98 9.48
N LEU A 38 0.63 17.38 10.34
CA LEU A 38 0.81 16.03 10.84
C LEU A 38 0.09 15.06 9.91
N TYR A 39 0.74 13.95 9.58
CA TYR A 39 0.17 12.90 8.75
C TYR A 39 0.10 11.61 9.55
N THR A 40 -1.04 10.93 9.49
CA THR A 40 -1.27 9.65 10.18
C THR A 40 -1.66 8.60 9.16
N LEU A 41 -1.02 7.43 9.24
CA LEU A 41 -1.35 6.29 8.38
C LEU A 41 -2.75 5.75 8.72
N ARG A 42 -3.51 5.42 7.68
CA ARG A 42 -4.79 4.72 7.75
C ARG A 42 -4.68 3.43 6.95
N PRO A 43 -4.47 2.28 7.61
CA PRO A 43 -4.29 1.00 6.91
C PRO A 43 -5.62 0.41 6.40
N ALA A 44 -6.77 0.85 6.92
CA ALA A 44 -8.08 0.28 6.59
C ALA A 44 -8.38 0.21 5.08
N PRO A 45 -8.09 1.23 4.24
CA PRO A 45 -8.35 1.14 2.80
C PRO A 45 -7.50 0.09 2.08
N LEU A 46 -6.33 -0.30 2.61
CA LEU A 46 -5.52 -1.38 2.06
C LEU A 46 -6.16 -2.75 2.25
N GLN A 47 -7.01 -2.94 3.26
CA GLN A 47 -7.63 -4.24 3.54
C GLN A 47 -8.45 -4.74 2.35
N LYS A 48 -9.14 -3.83 1.64
CA LYS A 48 -9.91 -4.18 0.45
C LYS A 48 -9.00 -4.70 -0.68
N ALA A 49 -7.87 -4.04 -0.91
CA ALA A 49 -6.89 -4.48 -1.90
C ALA A 49 -6.26 -5.83 -1.50
N MET A 50 -5.93 -6.02 -0.21
CA MET A 50 -5.39 -7.27 0.30
C MET A 50 -6.38 -8.42 0.15
N ALA A 51 -7.66 -8.21 0.47
CA ALA A 51 -8.70 -9.23 0.32
C ALA A 51 -8.87 -9.67 -1.15
N TRP A 52 -8.79 -8.72 -2.09
CA TRP A 52 -8.82 -9.03 -3.51
C TRP A 52 -7.60 -9.84 -3.96
N LEU A 53 -6.39 -9.44 -3.52
CA LEU A 53 -5.15 -10.17 -3.82
C LEU A 53 -5.15 -11.59 -3.26
N GLU A 54 -5.77 -11.82 -2.10
CA GLU A 54 -5.86 -13.14 -1.49
C GLU A 54 -6.68 -14.11 -2.35
N GLY A 55 -7.75 -13.63 -2.99
CA GLY A 55 -8.50 -14.42 -3.97
C GLY A 55 -7.63 -14.87 -5.16
N TYR A 56 -6.77 -13.98 -5.64
CA TYR A 56 -5.83 -14.28 -6.72
C TYR A 56 -4.75 -15.29 -6.29
N ARG A 57 -4.22 -15.14 -5.07
CA ARG A 57 -3.28 -16.09 -4.46
C ARG A 57 -3.89 -17.49 -4.40
N ALA A 58 -5.13 -17.61 -3.92
CA ALA A 58 -5.81 -18.89 -3.82
C ALA A 58 -6.07 -19.53 -5.20
N PHE A 59 -6.44 -18.73 -6.20
CA PHE A 59 -6.61 -19.20 -7.58
C PHE A 59 -5.33 -19.81 -8.14
N TRP A 60 -4.21 -19.08 -8.08
CA TRP A 60 -2.93 -19.59 -8.59
C TRP A 60 -2.39 -20.76 -7.79
N GLY A 61 -2.56 -20.74 -6.46
CA GLY A 61 -2.17 -21.87 -5.61
C GLY A 61 -2.83 -23.17 -6.06
N ARG A 62 -4.14 -23.15 -6.34
CA ARG A 62 -4.86 -24.33 -6.85
C ARG A 62 -4.38 -24.76 -8.23
N ASN A 63 -4.12 -23.82 -9.14
CA ASN A 63 -3.66 -24.15 -10.48
C ASN A 63 -2.27 -24.79 -10.47
N LEU A 64 -1.36 -24.24 -9.67
CA LEU A 64 0.00 -24.77 -9.52
C LEU A 64 0.00 -26.15 -8.88
N GLU A 65 -0.85 -26.38 -7.88
CA GLU A 65 -1.03 -27.72 -7.27
C GLU A 65 -1.62 -28.73 -8.26
N SER A 66 -2.56 -28.30 -9.11
CA SER A 66 -3.11 -29.16 -10.17
C SER A 66 -2.06 -29.51 -11.22
N LEU A 67 -1.23 -28.54 -11.62
CA LEU A 67 -0.14 -28.77 -12.55
C LEU A 67 0.89 -29.73 -11.97
N LYS A 68 1.26 -29.54 -10.69
CA LYS A 68 2.17 -30.43 -9.98
C LYS A 68 1.68 -31.88 -10.00
N ARG A 69 0.41 -32.12 -9.61
CA ARG A 69 -0.18 -33.47 -9.62
C ARG A 69 -0.16 -34.11 -11.01
N TYR A 70 -0.50 -33.36 -12.06
CA TYR A 70 -0.44 -33.87 -13.43
C TYR A 70 0.96 -34.33 -13.84
N LEU A 71 1.99 -33.59 -13.43
CA LEU A 71 3.38 -33.91 -13.73
C LEU A 71 3.94 -35.07 -12.88
N GLU A 72 3.40 -35.30 -11.67
CA GLU A 72 3.81 -36.40 -10.79
C GLU A 72 3.11 -37.73 -11.13
N ASP A 73 1.93 -37.68 -11.74
CA ASP A 73 1.19 -38.86 -12.22
C ASP A 73 1.65 -39.36 -13.61
N THR A 74 2.56 -38.65 -14.28
CA THR A 74 3.16 -39.04 -15.58
C THR A 74 4.58 -39.54 -15.39
#